data_AF-A0A096BQL7-F1
#
_entry.id   AF-A0A096BQL7-F1
#
_cell.length_a   1.000
_cell.length_b   1.000
_cell.length_c   1.000
_cell.angle_alpha   90.00
_cell.angle_beta   90.00
_cell.angle_gamma   90.00
#
_symmetry.space_group_name_H-M   'P 1'
#
loop_
_entity.id
_entity.type
_entity.pdbx_description
1 polymer ?
#
loop_
_entity_poly.entity_id
_entity_poly.type
_entity_poly.pdbx_seq_one_letter_code
_entity_poly.pdbx_strand_id
1 'polypeptide(L)'
;MIKDQFLYFAQYPSKEGVRAILTNGASDFPGYNDLAESLDKLPNVSRLPEIDNYVYGQSFDELKQRIDKLVGSFLFVDYGELGMLADGRNSYQITQRIAITVANKMPNRADAAEYMLSSDSTLRLLSKVHAWMLADAEHGNIEWLSRGELDKAEFVPFVATELSSVGWTLMLTCIAPDSLSIHQQSRSFAKQL
;
A
#
# COMPACT_ATOMS: atom_id res chain seq x y z
N MET A 1 -7.57 -8.17 6.23
CA MET A 1 -7.56 -6.83 5.61
C MET A 1 -6.16 -6.24 5.43
N ILE A 2 -5.40 -5.84 6.47
CA ILE A 2 -4.08 -5.19 6.27
C ILE A 2 -3.08 -6.09 5.53
N LYS A 3 -2.99 -7.38 5.91
CA LYS A 3 -2.15 -8.37 5.18
C LYS A 3 -2.58 -8.51 3.72
N ASP A 4 -3.88 -8.48 3.44
CA ASP A 4 -4.41 -8.63 2.07
C ASP A 4 -4.08 -7.40 1.23
N GLN A 5 -4.20 -6.20 1.81
CA GLN A 5 -3.78 -4.96 1.16
C GLN A 5 -2.27 -4.95 0.92
N PHE A 6 -1.47 -5.39 1.89
CA PHE A 6 -0.03 -5.54 1.75
C PHE A 6 0.33 -6.49 0.60
N LEU A 7 -0.29 -7.68 0.53
CA LEU A 7 -0.07 -8.64 -0.55
C LEU A 7 -0.55 -8.12 -1.90
N TYR A 8 -1.61 -7.32 -1.93
CA TYR A 8 -2.07 -6.65 -3.14
C TYR A 8 -1.00 -5.70 -3.68
N PHE A 9 -0.46 -4.82 -2.84
CA PHE A 9 0.56 -3.85 -3.24
C PHE A 9 1.93 -4.48 -3.48
N ALA A 10 2.24 -5.61 -2.85
CA ALA A 10 3.45 -6.39 -3.11
C ALA A 10 3.53 -6.95 -4.55
N GLN A 11 2.45 -6.94 -5.33
CA GLN A 11 2.46 -7.35 -6.74
C GLN A 11 3.08 -6.29 -7.67
N TYR A 12 3.23 -5.04 -7.22
CA TYR A 12 3.70 -3.94 -8.07
C TYR A 12 5.21 -3.86 -8.17
N PRO A 13 5.99 -3.86 -7.08
CA PRO A 13 7.43 -3.68 -7.16
C PRO A 13 8.17 -4.94 -7.62
N SER A 14 9.48 -4.82 -7.80
CA SER A 14 10.35 -5.96 -8.09
C SER A 14 10.23 -7.04 -6.99
N LYS A 15 10.31 -8.32 -7.37
CA LYS A 15 10.25 -9.42 -6.39
C LYS A 15 11.37 -9.34 -5.35
N GLU A 16 12.55 -8.88 -5.77
CA GLU A 16 13.71 -8.72 -4.89
C GLU A 16 13.44 -7.63 -3.84
N GLY A 17 12.93 -6.47 -4.25
CA GLY A 17 12.62 -5.37 -3.33
C GLY A 17 11.41 -5.64 -2.44
N VAL A 18 10.48 -6.51 -2.84
CA VAL A 18 9.41 -7.01 -1.96
C VAL A 18 9.98 -7.95 -0.90
N ARG A 19 10.85 -8.89 -1.29
CA ARG A 19 11.47 -9.85 -0.36
C ARG A 19 12.38 -9.19 0.67
N ALA A 20 12.93 -8.01 0.38
CA ALA A 20 13.76 -7.24 1.30
C ALA A 20 13.07 -6.90 2.64
N ILE A 21 11.73 -7.01 2.74
CA ILE A 21 11.01 -6.85 3.99
C ILE A 21 11.27 -7.97 5.01
N LEU A 22 11.59 -9.18 4.54
CA LEU A 22 11.83 -10.37 5.37
C LEU A 22 13.26 -10.40 5.91
N THR A 23 13.64 -9.39 6.69
CA THR A 23 15.03 -9.19 7.15
C THR A 23 15.58 -10.32 8.01
N ASN A 24 14.70 -11.09 8.66
CA ASN A 24 15.10 -12.22 9.51
C ASN A 24 15.26 -13.53 8.72
N GLY A 25 14.82 -13.58 7.46
CA GLY A 25 14.74 -14.79 6.66
C GLY A 25 13.65 -15.76 7.12
N ALA A 26 13.71 -16.18 8.38
CA ALA A 26 12.70 -16.99 9.08
C ALA A 26 12.41 -16.40 10.47
N SER A 27 11.21 -16.64 11.00
CA SER A 27 10.82 -16.18 12.33
C SER A 27 9.74 -17.08 12.92
N ASP A 28 9.79 -17.29 14.23
CA ASP A 28 8.72 -17.95 15.00
C ASP A 28 7.55 -17.01 15.30
N PHE A 29 7.59 -15.76 14.81
CA PHE A 29 6.48 -14.83 14.96
C PHE A 29 5.23 -15.39 14.25
N PRO A 30 4.07 -15.46 14.94
CA PRO A 30 2.86 -16.02 14.35
C PRO A 30 2.50 -15.40 12.99
N GLY A 31 2.38 -16.24 11.98
CA GLY A 31 2.02 -15.83 10.61
C GLY A 31 3.17 -15.28 9.76
N TYR A 32 4.42 -15.21 10.26
CA TYR A 32 5.57 -14.77 9.48
C TYR A 32 5.87 -15.74 8.31
N ASN A 33 5.97 -17.04 8.59
CA ASN A 33 6.24 -18.03 7.55
C ASN A 33 5.09 -18.11 6.52
N ASP A 34 3.85 -17.94 6.97
CA ASP A 34 2.69 -17.87 6.07
C ASP A 34 2.75 -16.62 5.17
N LEU A 35 3.25 -15.49 5.68
CA LEU A 35 3.48 -14.29 4.88
C LEU A 35 4.60 -14.53 3.85
N ALA A 36 5.71 -15.12 4.26
CA ALA A 36 6.81 -15.46 3.36
C ALA A 36 6.34 -16.39 2.23
N GLU A 37 5.58 -17.43 2.56
CA GLU A 37 5.00 -18.33 1.56
C GLU A 37 3.98 -17.63 0.65
N SER A 38 3.18 -16.70 1.20
CA SER A 38 2.24 -15.90 0.40
C SER A 38 2.97 -15.00 -0.60
N LEU A 39 4.08 -14.39 -0.20
CA LEU A 39 4.93 -13.58 -1.07
C LEU A 39 5.57 -14.42 -2.19
N ASP A 40 5.97 -15.64 -1.87
CA ASP A 40 6.55 -16.58 -2.84
C ASP A 40 5.53 -17.04 -3.90
N LYS A 41 4.26 -17.14 -3.50
CA LYS A 41 3.13 -17.48 -4.38
C LYS A 41 2.63 -16.33 -5.26
N LEU A 42 3.10 -15.09 -5.04
CA LEU A 42 2.73 -13.97 -5.92
C LEU A 42 3.17 -14.23 -7.37
N PRO A 43 2.41 -13.72 -8.36
CA PRO A 43 2.73 -13.89 -9.78
C PRO A 43 4.21 -13.63 -10.09
N ASN A 44 4.80 -14.48 -10.94
CA ASN A 44 6.23 -14.38 -11.27
C ASN A 44 6.61 -13.09 -11.96
N VAL A 45 5.66 -12.46 -12.65
CA VAL A 45 5.84 -11.18 -13.31
C VAL A 45 5.29 -10.09 -12.40
N SER A 46 6.20 -9.21 -11.95
CA SER A 46 5.83 -7.97 -11.27
C SER A 46 5.01 -7.08 -12.21
N ARG A 47 3.97 -6.42 -11.69
CA ARG A 47 3.11 -5.55 -12.51
C ARG A 47 3.85 -4.29 -12.98
N LEU A 48 4.78 -3.79 -12.17
CA LEU A 48 5.58 -2.59 -12.42
C LEU A 48 7.02 -2.81 -11.91
N PRO A 49 7.82 -3.65 -12.57
CA PRO A 49 9.17 -3.97 -12.13
C PRO A 49 10.10 -2.74 -12.08
N GLU A 50 9.72 -1.62 -12.71
CA GLU A 50 10.40 -0.34 -12.59
C GLU A 50 10.27 0.29 -11.19
N ILE A 51 9.38 -0.22 -10.33
CA ILE A 51 9.35 0.11 -8.91
C ILE A 51 10.29 -0.87 -8.19
N ASP A 52 11.42 -0.38 -7.71
CA ASP A 52 12.48 -1.25 -7.20
C ASP A 52 12.11 -1.90 -5.87
N ASN A 53 11.56 -1.11 -4.92
CA ASN A 53 11.40 -1.53 -3.53
C ASN A 53 9.95 -1.45 -3.04
N TYR A 54 9.59 -2.31 -2.08
CA TYR A 54 8.35 -2.18 -1.31
C TYR A 54 8.64 -1.83 0.15
N VAL A 55 8.07 -0.73 0.64
CA VAL A 55 8.37 -0.19 1.97
C VAL A 55 7.13 -0.23 2.84
N TYR A 56 7.28 -0.82 4.02
CA TYR A 56 6.30 -0.83 5.08
C TYR A 56 6.92 -0.24 6.35
N GLY A 57 6.20 0.66 7.02
CA GLY A 57 6.59 1.25 8.29
C GLY A 57 5.36 1.82 8.99
N GLN A 58 5.32 1.73 10.31
CA GLN A 58 4.22 2.29 11.11
C GLN A 58 4.54 3.70 11.63
N SER A 59 5.83 4.04 11.69
CA SER A 59 6.31 5.35 12.11
C SER A 59 7.22 5.99 11.05
N PHE A 60 7.32 7.31 11.10
CA PHE A 60 8.23 8.06 10.23
C PHE A 60 9.69 7.68 10.46
N ASP A 61 10.10 7.39 11.69
CA ASP A 61 11.47 7.01 12.02
C ASP A 61 11.85 5.64 11.42
N GLU A 62 10.96 4.66 11.52
CA GLU A 62 11.15 3.36 10.85
C GLU A 62 11.22 3.51 9.33
N LEU A 63 10.33 4.34 8.77
CA LEU A 63 10.29 4.62 7.34
C LEU A 63 11.62 5.23 6.88
N LYS A 64 12.13 6.22 7.62
CA LYS A 64 13.41 6.87 7.33
C LYS A 64 14.59 5.90 7.38
N GLN A 65 14.69 5.08 8.42
CA GLN A 65 15.77 4.09 8.54
C GLN A 65 15.78 3.07 7.40
N ARG A 66 14.60 2.71 6.87
CA ARG A 66 14.48 1.83 5.71
C ARG A 66 14.90 2.56 4.44
N ILE A 67 14.32 3.73 4.17
CA ILE A 67 14.57 4.52 2.94
C ILE A 67 16.03 4.94 2.81
N ASP A 68 16.73 5.25 3.91
CA ASP A 68 18.14 5.65 3.87
C ASP A 68 19.07 4.57 3.30
N LYS A 69 18.65 3.31 3.31
CA LYS A 69 19.40 2.18 2.73
C LYS A 69 18.95 1.81 1.33
N LEU A 70 17.87 2.41 0.83
CA LEU A 70 17.32 2.09 -0.48
C LEU A 70 18.08 2.81 -1.59
N VAL A 71 18.11 2.16 -2.74
CA VAL A 71 18.54 2.74 -4.00
C VAL A 71 17.37 2.63 -4.97
N GLY A 72 17.16 3.70 -5.74
CA GLY A 72 16.10 3.76 -6.74
C GLY A 72 14.73 4.07 -6.15
N SER A 73 13.73 3.53 -6.81
CA SER A 73 12.32 3.83 -6.57
C SER A 73 11.72 2.91 -5.51
N PHE A 74 10.64 3.38 -4.88
CA PHE A 74 9.94 2.62 -3.87
C PHE A 74 8.45 2.91 -3.88
N LEU A 75 7.68 1.88 -3.57
CA LEU A 75 6.27 1.96 -3.21
C LEU A 75 6.16 1.97 -1.69
N PHE A 76 5.47 2.96 -1.13
CA PHE A 76 5.11 3.03 0.27
C PHE A 76 3.59 3.15 0.38
N VAL A 77 2.98 2.37 1.27
CA VAL A 77 1.53 2.43 1.49
C VAL A 77 1.28 2.70 2.97
N ASP A 78 0.66 3.84 3.25
CA ASP A 78 0.10 4.16 4.55
C ASP A 78 -1.35 3.69 4.59
N TYR A 79 -1.63 2.72 5.46
CA TYR A 79 -2.95 2.14 5.62
C TYR A 79 -3.89 3.00 6.47
N GLY A 80 -3.41 4.09 7.04
CA GLY A 80 -4.19 5.12 7.72
C GLY A 80 -5.20 4.62 8.75
N GLU A 81 -6.28 5.38 8.90
CA GLU A 81 -7.31 5.15 9.90
C GLU A 81 -8.51 4.39 9.32
N LEU A 82 -9.14 3.59 10.19
CA LEU A 82 -10.36 2.85 9.91
C LEU A 82 -11.52 3.44 10.70
N GLY A 83 -12.55 3.87 9.98
CA GLY A 83 -13.84 4.28 10.50
C GLY A 83 -14.89 3.20 10.28
N MET A 84 -15.88 3.16 11.17
CA MET A 84 -17.04 2.29 11.06
C MET A 84 -18.30 3.13 11.05
N LEU A 85 -19.16 2.90 10.07
CA LEU A 85 -20.47 3.52 9.99
C LEU A 85 -21.52 2.42 10.03
N ALA A 86 -22.44 2.50 10.99
CA ALA A 86 -23.65 1.69 11.00
C ALA A 86 -24.75 2.48 10.28
N ASP A 87 -25.42 1.86 9.31
CA ASP A 87 -26.62 2.44 8.75
C ASP A 87 -27.85 2.11 9.62
N GLY A 88 -28.94 2.86 9.43
CA GLY A 88 -30.21 2.64 10.13
C GLY A 88 -30.89 1.29 9.81
N ARG A 89 -30.28 0.44 8.97
CA ARG A 89 -30.75 -0.90 8.59
C ARG A 89 -29.89 -2.02 9.18
N ASN A 90 -29.03 -1.71 10.16
CA ASN A 90 -28.14 -2.66 10.81
C ASN A 90 -27.11 -3.27 9.85
N SER A 91 -26.78 -2.54 8.78
CA SER A 91 -25.64 -2.82 7.92
C SER A 91 -24.45 -1.98 8.38
N TYR A 92 -23.26 -2.56 8.28
CA TYR A 92 -22.02 -1.95 8.73
C TYR A 92 -21.09 -1.77 7.55
N GLN A 93 -20.47 -0.60 7.52
CA GLN A 93 -19.54 -0.20 6.51
C GLN A 93 -18.23 0.22 7.17
N ILE A 94 -17.12 -0.24 6.60
CA ILE A 94 -15.78 0.18 6.97
C ILE A 94 -15.31 1.20 5.94
N THR A 95 -14.84 2.33 6.44
CA THR A 95 -14.18 3.37 5.64
C THR A 95 -12.72 3.43 6.06
N GLN A 96 -11.79 3.37 5.11
CA GLN A 96 -10.36 3.49 5.36
C GLN A 96 -9.76 4.60 4.52
N ARG A 97 -8.87 5.40 5.08
CA ARG A 97 -8.09 6.36 4.29
C ARG A 97 -6.72 5.75 4.02
N ILE A 98 -6.36 5.60 2.75
CA ILE A 98 -5.07 5.02 2.34
C ILE A 98 -4.30 6.07 1.53
N ALA A 99 -2.99 6.14 1.77
CA ALA A 99 -2.06 6.93 0.97
C ALA A 99 -1.04 6.00 0.30
N ILE A 100 -0.98 6.02 -1.04
CA ILE A 100 -0.09 5.17 -1.83
C ILE A 100 0.96 6.06 -2.49
N THR A 101 2.20 5.95 -2.05
CA THR A 101 3.30 6.78 -2.54
C THR A 101 4.22 5.97 -3.44
N VAL A 102 4.48 6.48 -4.65
CA VAL A 102 5.61 6.05 -5.46
C VAL A 102 6.62 7.19 -5.48
N ALA A 103 7.83 6.92 -5.01
CA ALA A 103 8.89 7.92 -4.91
C ALA A 103 10.25 7.32 -5.24
N ASN A 104 11.24 8.18 -5.45
CA ASN A 104 12.60 7.78 -5.74
C ASN A 104 13.57 8.40 -4.75
N LYS A 105 14.47 7.59 -4.20
CA LYS A 105 15.55 8.05 -3.34
C LYS A 105 16.59 8.77 -4.21
N MET A 106 16.73 10.06 -3.99
CA MET A 106 17.61 10.93 -4.76
C MET A 106 19.02 10.94 -4.15
N PRO A 107 20.08 10.93 -4.98
CA PRO A 107 21.42 11.12 -4.49
C PRO A 107 21.62 12.57 -4.01
N ASN A 108 22.49 12.77 -3.03
CA ASN A 108 22.77 14.09 -2.44
C ASN A 108 23.27 15.14 -3.45
N ARG A 109 23.76 14.70 -4.63
CA ARG A 109 24.28 15.57 -5.70
C ARG A 109 23.28 15.84 -6.83
N ALA A 110 22.04 15.36 -6.71
CA ALA A 110 21.04 15.52 -7.76
C ALA A 110 20.72 16.99 -8.00
N ASP A 111 20.65 17.39 -9.27
CA ASP A 111 20.23 18.74 -9.66
C ASP A 111 18.71 18.83 -9.90
N ALA A 112 18.22 20.06 -10.14
CA ALA A 112 16.79 20.31 -10.35
C ALA A 112 16.19 19.54 -11.54
N ALA A 113 16.98 19.28 -12.60
CA ALA A 113 16.51 18.53 -13.75
C ALA A 113 16.37 17.04 -13.40
N GLU A 114 17.30 16.47 -12.64
CA GLU A 114 17.20 15.10 -12.12
C GLU A 114 15.99 14.94 -11.19
N TYR A 115 15.73 15.91 -10.30
CA TYR A 115 14.52 15.92 -9.47
C TYR A 115 13.23 15.96 -10.30
N MET A 116 13.19 16.79 -11.36
CA MET A 116 12.04 16.89 -12.24
C MET A 116 11.79 15.58 -13.00
N LEU A 117 12.82 14.97 -13.59
CA LEU A 117 12.71 13.69 -14.33
C LEU A 117 12.27 12.54 -13.42
N SER A 118 12.78 12.53 -12.19
CA SER A 118 12.38 11.58 -11.16
C SER A 118 10.92 11.76 -10.74
N SER A 119 10.49 13.01 -10.54
CA SER A 119 9.09 13.35 -10.25
C SER A 119 8.13 12.94 -11.39
N ASP A 120 8.47 13.21 -12.65
CA ASP A 120 7.69 12.76 -13.81
C ASP A 120 7.58 11.23 -13.87
N SER A 121 8.71 10.54 -13.68
CA SER A 121 8.76 9.08 -13.76
C SER A 121 7.94 8.42 -12.66
N THR A 122 8.00 8.94 -11.44
CA THR A 122 7.23 8.44 -10.31
C THR A 122 5.73 8.75 -10.45
N LEU A 123 5.35 9.91 -10.99
CA LEU A 123 3.95 10.22 -11.33
C LEU A 123 3.40 9.21 -12.33
N ARG A 124 4.14 8.94 -13.42
CA ARG A 124 3.77 7.95 -14.43
C ARG A 124 3.58 6.55 -13.83
N LEU A 125 4.48 6.13 -12.94
CA LEU A 125 4.37 4.84 -12.25
C LEU A 125 3.14 4.80 -11.34
N LEU A 126 2.90 5.84 -10.56
CA LEU A 126 1.71 5.93 -9.70
C LEU A 126 0.40 5.92 -10.51
N SER A 127 0.36 6.58 -11.66
CA SER A 127 -0.80 6.51 -12.57
C SER A 127 -1.04 5.09 -13.08
N LYS A 128 0.02 4.30 -13.35
CA LYS A 128 -0.13 2.88 -13.68
C LYS A 128 -0.64 2.06 -12.50
N VAL A 129 -0.21 2.35 -11.26
CA VAL A 129 -0.76 1.71 -10.05
C VAL A 129 -2.25 1.99 -9.95
N HIS A 130 -2.66 3.25 -10.09
CA HIS A 130 -4.08 3.65 -10.05
C HIS A 130 -4.91 2.95 -11.14
N ALA A 131 -4.38 2.86 -12.37
CA ALA A 131 -5.05 2.16 -13.47
C ALA A 131 -5.26 0.66 -13.19
N TRP A 132 -4.27 -0.01 -12.61
CA TRP A 132 -4.42 -1.40 -12.17
C TRP A 132 -5.46 -1.57 -11.06
N MET A 133 -5.50 -0.63 -10.10
CA MET A 133 -6.51 -0.64 -9.04
C MET A 133 -7.94 -0.51 -9.60
N LEU A 134 -8.12 0.39 -10.59
CA LEU A 134 -9.40 0.52 -11.29
C LEU A 134 -9.78 -0.77 -12.00
N ALA A 135 -8.85 -1.36 -12.77
CA ALA A 135 -9.10 -2.60 -13.49
C ALA A 135 -9.46 -3.76 -12.54
N ASP A 136 -8.74 -3.91 -11.43
CA ASP A 136 -9.02 -4.96 -10.45
C ASP A 136 -10.34 -4.74 -9.71
N ALA A 137 -10.69 -3.50 -9.38
CA ALA A 137 -11.98 -3.16 -8.79
C ALA A 137 -13.15 -3.45 -9.75
N GLU A 138 -12.97 -3.21 -11.05
CA GLU A 138 -13.97 -3.54 -12.08
C GLU A 138 -14.20 -5.05 -12.23
N HIS A 139 -13.18 -5.87 -11.99
CA HIS A 139 -13.28 -7.32 -12.01
C HIS A 139 -13.74 -7.93 -10.66
N GLY A 140 -13.95 -7.11 -9.63
CA GLY A 140 -14.30 -7.58 -8.29
C GLY A 140 -13.15 -8.28 -7.55
N ASN A 141 -11.90 -8.04 -7.97
CA ASN A 141 -10.71 -8.66 -7.37
C ASN A 141 -10.25 -7.96 -6.07
N ILE A 142 -10.90 -6.86 -5.68
CA ILE A 142 -10.58 -6.10 -4.48
C ILE A 142 -11.84 -5.89 -3.64
N GLU A 143 -11.97 -6.64 -2.55
CA GLU A 143 -13.15 -6.58 -1.66
C GLU A 143 -13.16 -5.33 -0.77
N TRP A 144 -11.99 -4.77 -0.50
CA TRP A 144 -11.82 -3.63 0.42
C TRP A 144 -11.92 -2.26 -0.28
N LEU A 145 -12.19 -2.22 -1.58
CA LEU A 145 -12.15 -1.00 -2.39
C LEU A 145 -13.32 -0.93 -3.37
N SER A 146 -14.26 -0.02 -3.11
CA SER A 146 -15.33 0.24 -4.05
C SER A 146 -14.86 1.11 -5.23
N ARG A 147 -15.36 0.80 -6.44
CA ARG A 147 -15.06 1.57 -7.67
C ARG A 147 -15.36 3.06 -7.53
N GLY A 148 -16.47 3.42 -6.90
CA GLY A 148 -16.95 4.81 -6.78
C GLY A 148 -16.14 5.69 -5.84
N GLU A 149 -15.08 5.16 -5.24
CA GLU A 149 -14.12 5.97 -4.49
C GLU A 149 -12.77 6.14 -5.22
N LEU A 150 -12.50 5.34 -6.25
CA LEU A 150 -11.26 5.44 -7.03
C LEU A 150 -11.26 6.59 -8.03
N ASP A 151 -12.43 7.02 -8.48
CA ASP A 151 -12.61 8.20 -9.33
C ASP A 151 -12.46 9.53 -8.57
N LYS A 152 -12.44 9.47 -7.22
CA LYS A 152 -12.20 10.60 -6.31
C LYS A 152 -10.76 10.66 -5.80
N ALA A 153 -9.89 9.78 -6.28
CA ALA A 153 -8.51 9.72 -5.81
C ALA A 153 -7.74 10.99 -6.21
N GLU A 154 -6.90 11.50 -5.29
CA GLU A 154 -6.14 12.72 -5.48
C GLU A 154 -4.65 12.41 -5.61
N PHE A 155 -4.00 12.98 -6.62
CA PHE A 155 -2.55 12.92 -6.79
C PHE A 155 -1.90 14.14 -6.11
N VAL A 156 -1.10 13.89 -5.08
CA VAL A 156 -0.43 14.92 -4.29
C VAL A 156 1.08 14.76 -4.42
N PRO A 157 1.85 15.85 -4.62
CA PRO A 157 3.31 15.76 -4.62
C PRO A 157 3.84 15.21 -3.30
N PHE A 158 4.73 14.24 -3.37
CA PHE A 158 5.48 13.72 -2.22
C PHE A 158 6.88 14.35 -2.22
N VAL A 159 7.05 15.37 -1.38
CA VAL A 159 8.32 16.04 -1.17
C VAL A 159 8.76 15.82 0.27
N ALA A 160 9.65 14.85 0.47
CA ALA A 160 10.19 14.51 1.78
C ALA A 160 11.70 14.73 1.78
N THR A 161 12.11 15.95 2.13
CA THR A 161 13.52 16.36 2.13
C THR A 161 14.33 15.56 3.14
N GLU A 162 13.73 15.21 4.28
CA GLU A 162 14.31 14.37 5.33
C GLU A 162 14.57 12.93 4.88
N LEU A 163 13.88 12.49 3.83
CA LEU A 163 14.06 11.18 3.20
C LEU A 163 14.91 11.26 1.94
N SER A 164 15.37 12.46 1.55
CA SER A 164 16.03 12.76 0.27
C SER A 164 15.27 12.14 -0.91
N SER A 165 13.94 12.23 -0.91
CA SER A 165 13.10 11.54 -1.87
C SER A 165 12.12 12.48 -2.55
N VAL A 166 11.81 12.20 -3.80
CA VAL A 166 10.80 12.93 -4.60
C VAL A 166 9.85 11.93 -5.23
N GLY A 167 8.57 12.26 -5.24
CA GLY A 167 7.57 11.45 -5.92
C GLY A 167 6.17 11.99 -5.80
N TRP A 168 5.20 11.08 -5.81
CA TRP A 168 3.78 11.39 -5.75
C TRP A 168 3.04 10.40 -4.86
N THR A 169 1.96 10.87 -4.25
CA THR A 169 1.06 10.09 -3.41
C THR A 169 -0.35 10.12 -4.00
N LEU A 170 -0.95 8.94 -4.13
CA LEU A 170 -2.37 8.78 -4.43
C LEU A 170 -3.11 8.66 -3.11
N MET A 171 -3.92 9.68 -2.80
CA MET A 171 -4.80 9.71 -1.64
C MET A 171 -6.17 9.17 -2.04
N LEU A 172 -6.67 8.17 -1.32
CA LEU A 172 -7.98 7.59 -1.60
C LEU A 172 -8.70 7.14 -0.33
N THR A 173 -10.03 7.11 -0.43
CA THR A 173 -10.90 6.56 0.60
C THR A 173 -11.37 5.18 0.12
N CYS A 174 -11.08 4.14 0.87
CA CYS A 174 -11.63 2.82 0.65
C CYS A 174 -12.95 2.70 1.40
N ILE A 175 -13.97 2.15 0.75
CA ILE A 175 -15.24 1.80 1.38
C ILE A 175 -15.49 0.32 1.11
N ALA A 176 -15.78 -0.42 2.17
CA ALA A 176 -16.12 -1.83 2.12
C ALA A 176 -17.29 -2.15 3.07
N PRO A 177 -18.01 -3.26 2.86
CA PRO A 177 -18.87 -3.85 3.88
C PRO A 177 -18.09 -4.18 5.17
N ASP A 178 -18.69 -4.87 6.13
CA ASP A 178 -18.06 -5.32 7.38
C ASP A 178 -16.87 -6.28 7.18
N SER A 179 -15.78 -5.80 6.57
CA SER A 179 -14.57 -6.53 6.19
C SER A 179 -13.73 -6.93 7.40
N LEU A 180 -14.04 -6.38 8.57
CA LEU A 180 -13.50 -6.78 9.86
C LEU A 180 -14.39 -7.76 10.61
N SER A 181 -15.56 -8.12 10.05
CA SER A 181 -16.53 -9.05 10.64
C SER A 181 -17.03 -8.65 12.04
N ILE A 182 -17.02 -7.35 12.37
CA ILE A 182 -17.35 -6.84 13.69
C ILE A 182 -18.82 -7.14 14.04
N HIS A 183 -19.74 -7.03 13.09
CA HIS A 183 -21.16 -7.35 13.32
C HIS A 183 -21.36 -8.84 13.59
N GLN A 184 -20.70 -9.69 12.80
CA GLN A 184 -20.77 -11.14 12.98
C GLN A 184 -20.20 -11.55 14.35
N GLN A 185 -19.05 -10.98 14.72
CA GLN A 185 -18.42 -11.22 16.02
C GLN A 185 -19.30 -10.73 17.17
N SER A 186 -19.83 -9.50 17.08
CA SER A 186 -20.74 -8.93 18.06
C SER A 186 -21.95 -9.83 18.32
N ARG A 187 -22.59 -10.33 17.25
CA ARG A 187 -23.71 -11.28 17.35
C ARG A 187 -23.29 -12.63 17.95
N SER A 188 -22.09 -13.10 17.65
CA SER A 188 -21.56 -14.35 18.25
C SER A 188 -21.35 -14.21 19.74
N PHE A 189 -20.80 -13.09 20.20
CA PHE A 189 -20.57 -12.83 21.62
C PHE A 189 -21.88 -12.63 22.38
N ALA A 190 -22.87 -11.96 21.77
CA ALA A 190 -24.19 -11.80 22.36
C ALA A 190 -24.91 -13.14 22.64
N LYS A 191 -24.61 -14.21 21.89
CA LYS A 191 -25.14 -15.56 22.15
C LYS A 191 -24.48 -16.28 23.34
N GLN A 192 -23.35 -15.75 23.83
CA GLN A 192 -22.58 -16.32 24.93
C GLN A 192 -22.86 -15.62 26.27
N LEU A 193 -23.65 -14.53 26.24
CA LEU A 193 -24.16 -13.82 27.41
C LEU A 193 -25.52 -14.37 27.83
#